data_AF-A0A1R3H2J3-F1
#
_entry.id   AF-A0A1R3H2J3-F1
#
_cell.length_a   1.000
_cell.length_b   1.000
_cell.length_c   1.000
_cell.angle_alpha   90.00
_cell.angle_beta   90.00
_cell.angle_gamma   90.00
#
_symmetry.space_group_name_H-M   'P 1'
#
loop_
_entity.id
_entity.type
_entity.pdbx_description
1 polymer ?
#
loop_
_entity_poly.entity_id
_entity_poly.type
_entity_poly.pdbx_seq_one_letter_code
_entity_poly.pdbx_strand_id
1 'polypeptide(L)'
;MLMAKTGLTMWTWLPLNDKEAIQTLNEVYGDDVEELDLLVELMAEKKIKGFAIIEIVFVLFLLMASRRLEADKFFTSNFNGEKYTKKGFEWVKKTESLKDVLDRHFPQITKKWMNSTSAFYVWDSPPNAPNFIPLYLCFPS
;
A
#
# COMPACT_ATOMS: atom_id res chain seq x y z
N MET A 1 14.02 -22.96 24.00
CA MET A 1 14.28 -23.02 25.46
C MET A 1 13.54 -21.93 26.27
N LEU A 2 13.11 -20.80 25.68
CA LEU A 2 12.23 -19.82 26.35
C LEU A 2 10.72 -20.15 26.32
N MET A 3 10.27 -21.02 25.40
CA MET A 3 8.84 -21.27 25.16
C MET A 3 8.14 -22.17 26.20
N ALA A 4 8.88 -22.89 27.06
CA ALA A 4 8.29 -23.86 27.98
C ALA A 4 7.74 -23.27 29.30
N LYS A 5 7.92 -21.96 29.56
CA LYS A 5 7.56 -21.35 30.85
C LYS A 5 6.31 -20.47 30.82
N THR A 6 5.70 -20.20 29.67
CA THR A 6 4.62 -19.20 29.56
C THR A 6 3.26 -19.77 29.15
N GLY A 7 3.14 -21.07 28.83
CA GLY A 7 1.85 -21.69 28.47
C GLY A 7 1.18 -21.13 27.21
N LEU A 8 1.91 -20.32 26.42
CA LEU A 8 1.45 -19.73 25.17
C LEU A 8 1.78 -20.68 24.00
N THR A 9 0.78 -20.99 23.16
CA THR A 9 0.98 -21.77 21.92
C THR A 9 1.73 -20.95 20.89
N MET A 10 2.46 -21.60 19.97
CA MET A 10 3.30 -20.93 18.97
C MET A 10 2.51 -19.91 18.12
N TRP A 11 1.25 -20.20 17.83
CA TRP A 11 0.31 -19.35 17.09
C TRP A 11 -0.05 -18.03 17.78
N THR A 12 0.12 -17.92 19.10
CA THR A 12 -0.16 -16.67 19.85
C THR A 12 0.89 -15.57 19.63
N TRP A 13 2.01 -15.90 18.98
CA TRP A 13 3.08 -14.95 18.64
C TRP A 13 2.88 -14.25 17.31
N LEU A 14 2.13 -14.86 16.39
CA LEU A 14 1.72 -14.18 15.17
C LEU A 14 0.77 -13.05 15.56
N PRO A 15 0.91 -11.84 14.99
CA PRO A 15 0.03 -10.70 15.27
C PRO A 15 -1.33 -10.91 14.59
N LEU A 16 -2.00 -12.01 14.92
CA LEU A 16 -3.35 -12.39 14.52
C LEU A 16 -4.29 -12.01 15.67
N ASN A 17 -5.37 -11.30 15.35
CA ASN A 17 -6.36 -10.89 16.36
C ASN A 17 -7.69 -11.66 16.22
N ASP A 18 -7.75 -12.63 15.31
CA ASP A 18 -8.94 -13.42 15.00
C ASP A 18 -8.76 -14.86 15.51
N LYS A 19 -9.60 -15.24 16.48
CA LYS A 19 -9.55 -16.57 17.11
C LYS A 19 -9.99 -17.68 16.16
N GLU A 20 -10.93 -17.42 15.26
CA GLU A 20 -11.42 -18.41 14.30
C GLU A 20 -10.34 -18.70 13.24
N ALA A 21 -9.65 -17.64 12.79
CA ALA A 21 -8.50 -17.78 11.90
C ALA A 21 -7.37 -18.60 12.55
N ILE A 22 -7.03 -18.32 13.82
CA ILE A 22 -6.00 -19.08 14.56
C ILE A 22 -6.37 -20.56 14.67
N GLN A 23 -7.63 -20.87 14.98
CA GLN A 23 -8.10 -22.25 15.05
C GLN A 23 -7.96 -22.94 13.69
N THR A 24 -8.40 -22.27 12.62
CA THR A 24 -8.31 -22.80 11.25
C THR A 24 -6.87 -23.07 10.83
N LEU A 25 -5.95 -22.15 11.18
CA LEU A 25 -4.52 -22.33 10.90
C LEU A 25 -3.93 -23.52 11.65
N ASN A 26 -4.30 -23.72 12.92
CA ASN A 26 -3.87 -24.90 13.67
C ASN A 26 -4.46 -26.20 13.09
N GLU A 27 -5.71 -26.20 12.64
CA GLU A 27 -6.32 -27.38 12.00
C GLU A 27 -5.61 -27.77 10.69
N VAL A 28 -5.09 -26.81 9.92
CA VAL A 28 -4.43 -27.05 8.63
C VAL A 28 -2.93 -27.33 8.78
N TYR A 29 -2.21 -26.51 9.56
CA TYR A 29 -0.75 -26.54 9.68
C TYR A 29 -0.25 -27.20 10.98
N GLY A 30 -1.16 -27.59 11.88
CA GLY A 30 -0.82 -28.17 13.18
C GLY A 30 -0.19 -27.15 14.12
N ASP A 31 0.80 -27.57 14.91
CA ASP A 31 1.56 -26.69 15.80
C ASP A 31 2.89 -26.19 15.18
N ASP A 32 3.13 -26.47 13.89
CA ASP A 32 4.35 -26.08 13.18
C ASP A 32 4.12 -24.82 12.32
N VAL A 33 4.67 -23.69 12.78
CA VAL A 33 4.54 -22.41 12.05
C VAL A 33 5.46 -22.32 10.84
N GLU A 34 6.51 -23.15 10.75
CA GLU A 34 7.44 -23.11 9.61
C GLU A 34 6.81 -23.70 8.34
N GLU A 35 5.75 -24.49 8.49
CA GLU A 35 4.93 -24.99 7.39
C GLU A 35 3.90 -23.97 6.90
N LEU A 36 3.75 -22.82 7.57
CA LEU A 36 2.81 -21.78 7.18
C LEU A 36 3.23 -21.18 5.83
N ASP A 37 2.34 -21.30 4.84
CA ASP A 37 2.56 -20.70 3.54
C ASP A 37 2.64 -19.17 3.63
N LEU A 38 3.64 -18.59 2.95
CA LEU A 38 3.84 -17.14 2.91
C LEU A 38 2.55 -16.38 2.56
N LEU A 39 1.82 -16.79 1.51
CA LEU A 39 0.59 -16.09 1.11
C LEU A 39 -0.46 -16.08 2.22
N VAL A 40 -0.56 -17.17 2.99
CA VAL A 40 -1.52 -17.26 4.11
C VAL A 40 -1.12 -16.29 5.22
N GLU A 41 0.17 -16.25 5.57
CA GLU A 41 0.72 -15.26 6.51
C GLU A 41 0.41 -13.83 6.07
N LEU A 42 0.71 -13.48 4.81
CA LEU A 42 0.49 -12.13 4.26
C LEU A 42 -0.96 -11.66 4.36
N MET A 43 -1.92 -12.59 4.24
CA MET A 43 -3.35 -12.28 4.30
C MET A 43 -3.86 -12.21 5.74
N ALA A 44 -3.33 -13.06 6.61
CA ALA A 44 -3.77 -13.20 8.00
C ALA A 44 -3.21 -12.10 8.92
N GLU A 45 -1.99 -11.62 8.67
CA GLU A 45 -1.31 -10.67 9.55
C GLU A 45 -2.09 -9.35 9.74
N LYS A 46 -2.08 -8.85 10.99
CA LYS A 46 -2.66 -7.56 11.34
C LYS A 46 -1.93 -6.43 10.64
N LYS A 47 -2.70 -5.62 9.92
CA LYS A 47 -2.20 -4.46 9.17
C LYS A 47 -2.05 -3.24 10.07
N ILE A 48 -1.06 -2.40 9.78
CA ILE A 48 -0.91 -1.07 10.37
C ILE A 48 -2.13 -0.22 10.00
N LYS A 49 -2.61 0.63 10.91
CA LYS A 49 -3.75 1.52 10.65
C LYS A 49 -3.50 2.37 9.40
N GLY A 50 -4.42 2.29 8.43
CA GLY A 50 -4.32 3.00 7.15
C GLY A 50 -3.58 2.24 6.04
N PHE A 51 -2.95 1.10 6.34
CA PHE A 51 -2.31 0.27 5.33
C PHE A 51 -3.28 -0.79 4.80
N ALA A 52 -3.24 -1.01 3.49
CA ALA A 52 -3.93 -2.13 2.82
C ALA A 52 -3.08 -3.40 2.76
N ILE A 53 -1.77 -3.28 3.02
CA ILE A 53 -0.78 -4.37 3.01
C ILE A 53 -0.09 -4.47 4.37
N ILE A 54 0.59 -5.58 4.63
CA ILE A 54 1.31 -5.83 5.88
C ILE A 54 2.69 -5.13 5.88
N GLU A 55 3.32 -5.02 7.05
CA GLU A 55 4.59 -4.31 7.21
C GLU A 55 5.73 -4.94 6.40
N ILE A 56 5.84 -6.27 6.42
CA ILE A 56 6.91 -7.01 5.72
C ILE A 56 6.83 -6.75 4.20
N VAL A 57 5.62 -6.82 3.63
CA VAL A 57 5.38 -6.52 2.21
C VAL A 57 5.64 -5.04 1.92
N PHE A 58 5.34 -4.14 2.85
CA PHE A 58 5.63 -2.72 2.70
C PHE A 58 7.14 -2.45 2.63
N VAL A 59 7.98 -3.11 3.43
CA VAL A 59 9.44 -2.98 3.35
C VAL A 59 9.97 -3.44 2.00
N LEU A 60 9.48 -4.59 1.50
CA LEU A 60 9.82 -5.07 0.16
C LEU A 60 9.33 -4.11 -0.92
N PHE A 61 8.11 -3.59 -0.78
CA PHE A 61 7.55 -2.59 -1.69
C PHE A 61 8.40 -1.33 -1.72
N LEU A 62 8.82 -0.81 -0.56
CA LEU A 62 9.66 0.38 -0.45
C LEU A 62 10.97 0.19 -1.23
N LEU A 63 11.67 -0.92 -0.98
CA LEU A 63 12.92 -1.23 -1.70
C LEU A 63 12.69 -1.35 -3.21
N MET A 64 11.70 -2.15 -3.62
CA MET A 64 11.49 -2.45 -5.03
C MET A 64 10.86 -1.29 -5.79
N ALA A 65 10.05 -0.45 -5.16
CA ALA A 65 9.48 0.75 -5.75
C ALA A 65 10.56 1.78 -6.04
N SER A 66 11.45 2.06 -5.07
CA SER A 66 12.60 2.94 -5.28
C SER A 66 13.50 2.39 -6.39
N ARG A 67 13.84 1.10 -6.34
CA ARG A 67 14.68 0.45 -7.35
C ARG A 67 14.11 0.56 -8.76
N ARG A 68 12.79 0.43 -8.96
CA ARG A 68 12.15 0.57 -10.29
C ARG A 68 12.40 1.94 -10.92
N LEU A 69 12.48 3.00 -10.11
CA LEU A 69 12.77 4.35 -10.60
C LEU A 69 14.27 4.59 -10.71
N GLU A 70 15.03 4.27 -9.67
CA GLU A 70 16.47 4.58 -9.58
C GLU A 70 17.31 3.76 -10.57
N ALA A 71 16.92 2.52 -10.86
CA ALA A 71 17.68 1.65 -11.76
C ALA A 71 17.35 1.87 -13.25
N ASP A 72 16.28 2.62 -13.57
CA ASP A 72 15.89 2.88 -14.95
C ASP A 72 16.46 4.22 -15.44
N LYS A 73 17.22 4.16 -16.53
CA LYS A 73 17.78 5.36 -17.17
C LYS A 73 16.69 6.37 -17.56
N PHE A 74 15.49 5.93 -17.95
CA PHE A 74 14.42 6.82 -18.40
C PHE A 74 13.75 7.60 -17.26
N PHE A 75 13.89 7.15 -16.01
CA PHE A 75 13.50 7.90 -14.82
C PHE A 75 14.68 8.63 -14.14
N THR A 76 15.92 8.42 -14.62
CA THR A 76 17.14 9.04 -14.09
C THR A 76 17.85 9.88 -15.15
N SER A 77 18.93 9.38 -15.74
CA SER A 77 19.82 10.13 -16.64
C SER A 77 19.13 10.65 -17.91
N ASN A 78 18.13 9.93 -18.40
CA ASN A 78 17.36 10.27 -19.59
C ASN A 78 16.00 10.92 -19.28
N PHE A 79 15.69 11.24 -18.02
CA PHE A 79 14.45 11.93 -17.69
C PHE A 79 14.55 13.44 -17.97
N ASN A 80 14.61 13.80 -19.25
CA ASN A 80 14.82 15.18 -19.70
C ASN A 80 14.10 15.49 -21.03
N GLY A 81 14.03 16.78 -21.37
CA GLY A 81 13.32 17.28 -22.56
C GLY A 81 13.96 16.90 -23.90
N GLU A 82 15.22 16.45 -23.94
CA GLU A 82 15.83 15.94 -25.17
C GLU A 82 15.26 14.56 -25.51
N LYS A 83 15.20 13.66 -24.52
CA LYS A 83 14.69 12.29 -24.73
C LYS A 83 13.17 12.23 -24.82
N TYR A 84 12.46 13.05 -24.05
CA TYR A 84 10.99 13.05 -24.01
C TYR A 84 10.35 14.05 -24.98
N THR A 85 11.14 14.86 -25.68
CA THR A 85 10.73 16.14 -26.28
C THR A 85 10.23 17.15 -25.24
N LYS A 86 10.33 18.46 -25.55
CA LYS A 86 9.82 19.50 -24.64
C LYS A 86 8.35 19.28 -24.28
N LYS A 87 7.50 19.02 -25.29
CA LYS A 87 6.06 18.81 -25.10
C LYS A 87 5.75 17.54 -24.31
N GLY A 88 6.45 16.43 -24.58
CA GLY A 88 6.26 15.18 -23.85
C GLY A 88 6.72 15.29 -22.39
N PHE A 89 7.83 15.98 -22.13
CA PHE A 89 8.31 16.20 -20.77
C PHE A 89 7.37 17.10 -19.96
N GLU A 90 6.85 18.18 -20.55
CA GLU A 90 5.84 19.02 -19.93
C GLU A 90 4.53 18.26 -19.66
N TRP A 91 4.15 17.34 -20.54
CA TRP A 91 2.97 16.50 -20.35
C TRP A 91 3.08 15.60 -19.11
N VAL A 92 4.23 14.95 -18.93
CA VAL A 92 4.49 14.11 -17.74
C VAL A 92 4.45 14.97 -16.48
N LYS A 93 5.15 16.11 -16.46
CA LYS A 93 5.20 17.01 -15.29
C LYS A 93 3.89 17.71 -14.93
N LYS A 94 2.90 17.72 -15.82
CA LYS A 94 1.59 18.34 -15.57
C LYS A 94 0.53 17.31 -15.15
N THR A 95 0.79 16.02 -15.34
CA THR A 95 -0.16 14.96 -15.02
C THR A 95 0.20 14.40 -13.64
N GLU A 96 -0.56 14.77 -12.62
CA GLU A 96 -0.28 14.39 -11.22
C GLU A 96 -1.09 13.15 -10.80
N SER A 97 -2.19 12.87 -11.47
CA SER A 97 -3.17 11.88 -11.00
C SER A 97 -3.84 11.09 -12.13
N LEU A 98 -4.41 9.94 -11.77
CA LEU A 98 -5.31 9.19 -12.68
C LEU A 98 -6.55 10.03 -13.07
N LYS A 99 -6.99 10.93 -12.18
CA LYS A 99 -8.09 11.87 -12.47
C LYS A 99 -7.76 12.76 -13.68
N ASP A 100 -6.54 13.29 -13.77
CA ASP A 100 -6.13 14.14 -14.91
C ASP A 100 -6.20 13.40 -16.24
N VAL A 101 -5.90 12.10 -16.22
CA VAL A 101 -6.00 11.23 -17.39
C VAL A 101 -7.47 10.94 -17.74
N LEU A 102 -8.31 10.64 -16.75
CA LEU A 102 -9.74 10.43 -16.95
C LEU A 102 -10.42 11.69 -17.50
N ASP A 103 -10.12 12.86 -16.94
CA ASP A 103 -10.70 14.14 -17.37
C ASP A 103 -10.34 14.48 -18.81
N ARG A 104 -9.13 14.09 -19.25
CA ARG A 104 -8.66 14.32 -20.62
C ARG A 104 -9.45 13.52 -21.65
N HIS A 105 -9.82 12.28 -21.34
CA HIS A 105 -10.47 11.37 -22.29
C HIS A 105 -11.98 11.28 -22.10
N PHE A 106 -12.46 11.48 -20.87
CA PHE A 106 -13.87 11.36 -20.47
C PHE A 106 -14.26 12.50 -19.49
N PRO A 107 -14.29 13.75 -19.97
CA PRO A 107 -14.40 14.95 -19.13
C PRO A 107 -15.67 15.02 -18.26
N GLN A 108 -16.70 14.26 -18.59
CA GLN A 108 -17.97 14.27 -17.85
C GLN A 108 -18.04 13.23 -16.74
N ILE A 109 -17.18 12.20 -16.74
CA ILE A 109 -17.30 11.08 -15.80
C ILE A 109 -16.99 11.52 -14.38
N THR A 110 -15.82 12.11 -14.17
CA THR A 110 -15.39 12.55 -12.83
C THR A 110 -16.30 13.67 -12.31
N LYS A 111 -16.72 14.60 -13.18
CA LYS A 111 -17.65 15.67 -12.83
C LYS A 111 -19.01 15.16 -12.34
N LYS A 112 -19.50 14.06 -12.91
CA LYS A 112 -20.82 13.51 -12.60
C LYS A 112 -20.79 12.53 -11.44
N TRP A 113 -19.75 11.72 -11.33
CA TRP A 113 -19.75 10.52 -10.48
C TRP A 113 -18.70 10.52 -9.37
N MET A 114 -17.72 11.43 -9.40
CA MET A 114 -16.62 11.40 -8.45
C MET A 114 -16.69 12.58 -7.48
N ASN A 115 -16.98 12.25 -6.22
CA ASN A 115 -16.96 13.14 -5.06
C ASN A 115 -15.61 13.09 -4.31
N SER A 116 -14.89 11.96 -4.41
CA SER A 116 -13.60 11.75 -3.76
C SER A 116 -12.49 12.65 -4.33
N THR A 117 -11.44 12.87 -3.53
CA THR A 117 -10.25 13.64 -3.94
C THR A 117 -9.33 12.86 -4.88
N SER A 118 -9.40 11.52 -4.89
CA SER A 118 -8.60 10.63 -5.72
C SER A 118 -9.49 9.64 -6.47
N ALA A 119 -9.13 9.35 -7.72
CA ALA A 119 -9.81 8.35 -8.54
C ALA A 119 -9.60 6.90 -8.06
N PHE A 120 -8.66 6.66 -7.13
CA PHE A 120 -8.41 5.36 -6.50
C PHE A 120 -9.23 5.11 -5.23
N TYR A 121 -9.91 6.12 -4.70
CA TYR A 121 -10.83 5.95 -3.57
C TYR A 121 -12.20 5.50 -4.04
N VAL A 122 -13.06 5.12 -3.09
CA VAL A 122 -14.49 4.93 -3.33
C VAL A 122 -15.08 6.28 -3.76
N TRP A 123 -15.60 6.38 -4.99
CA TRP A 123 -15.87 7.67 -5.66
C TRP A 123 -16.90 8.55 -4.98
N ASP A 124 -17.86 7.96 -4.30
CA ASP A 124 -18.90 8.61 -3.50
C ASP A 124 -18.44 9.03 -2.09
N SER A 125 -17.22 8.67 -1.69
CA SER A 125 -16.65 9.09 -0.41
C SER A 125 -16.61 10.61 -0.28
N PRO A 126 -16.88 11.17 0.91
CA PRO A 126 -16.71 12.60 1.15
C PRO A 126 -15.23 12.99 0.95
N PRO A 127 -14.97 14.23 0.51
CA PRO A 127 -13.61 14.72 0.39
C PRO A 127 -12.91 14.73 1.76
N ASN A 128 -11.60 14.52 1.76
CA ASN A 128 -10.80 14.50 2.97
C ASN A 128 -10.92 15.85 3.72
N ALA A 129 -11.16 15.80 5.02
CA ALA A 129 -11.11 16.99 5.86
C ALA A 129 -9.69 17.59 5.83
N PRO A 130 -9.55 18.92 5.76
CA PRO A 130 -8.24 19.55 5.77
C PRO A 130 -7.55 19.32 7.11
N ASN A 131 -6.30 18.90 7.08
CA ASN A 131 -5.43 18.89 8.26
C ASN A 131 -4.58 20.16 8.25
N PHE A 132 -4.72 20.98 9.30
CA PHE A 132 -3.99 22.24 9.44
C PHE A 132 -2.62 22.08 10.09
N ILE A 133 -2.31 20.89 10.62
CA ILE A 133 -0.98 20.58 11.13
C ILE A 133 -0.06 20.32 9.92
N PRO A 134 1.10 20.98 9.82
CA PRO A 134 2.08 20.70 8.76
C PRO A 134 2.43 19.21 8.72
N LEU A 135 2.53 18.63 7.52
CA LEU A 135 2.65 17.17 7.31
C LEU A 135 3.80 16.53 8.12
N TYR A 136 4.96 17.18 8.19
CA TYR A 136 6.12 16.68 8.95
C TYR A 136 5.99 16.78 10.47
N LEU A 137 4.92 17.41 10.98
CA LEU A 137 4.61 17.58 12.41
C LEU A 137 3.40 16.76 12.85
N CYS A 138 2.80 15.95 11.96
CA CYS A 138 1.69 15.07 12.28
C CYS A 138 2.16 13.86 13.11
N PHE A 139 1.46 13.55 14.19
CA PHE A 139 1.69 12.33 14.98
C PHE A 139 0.63 11.27 14.65
N PRO A 140 1.01 9.98 14.50
CA PRO A 140 0.05 8.89 14.34
C PRO A 140 -0.86 8.78 15.56
N SER A 141 -2.16 8.57 15.31
CA SER A 141 -3.20 8.37 16.33
C SER A 141 -3.55 6.89 16.54
#